data_AF-A0A182V4F6-F1
#
_entry.id   AF-A0A182V4F6-F1
#
_cell.length_a   1.000
_cell.length_b   1.000
_cell.length_c   1.000
_cell.angle_alpha   90.00
_cell.angle_beta   90.00
_cell.angle_gamma   90.00
#
_symmetry.space_group_name_H-M   'P 1'
#
loop_
_entity.id
_entity.type
_entity.pdbx_description
1 polymer ?
#
loop_
_entity_poly.entity_id
_entity_poly.type
_entity_poly.pdbx_seq_one_letter_code
_entity_poly.pdbx_strand_id
1 'polypeptide(L)'
;MALSSDPYEQKLYHMFQAHSSPGNGALDRDALVKLCHTLELKERGHLLVKCLMTGSKTHVSFREFREGLLHILGGNDGSSTQPAGTGDLDAAATSPSTRSRKAYEESVQ
;
A
#
# COMPACT_ATOMS: atom_id res chain seq x y z
N MET A 1 -9.30 21.65 8.35
CA MET A 1 -8.40 20.69 7.68
C MET A 1 -7.14 21.46 7.33
N ALA A 2 -6.02 21.17 7.99
CA ALA A 2 -4.77 21.88 7.73
C ALA A 2 -4.22 21.39 6.38
N LEU A 3 -4.34 22.22 5.35
CA LEU A 3 -3.42 22.14 4.22
C LEU A 3 -2.03 22.26 4.82
N SER A 4 -1.14 21.32 4.54
CA SER A 4 0.23 21.46 5.02
C SER A 4 0.79 22.81 4.56
N SER A 5 1.71 23.38 5.34
CA SER A 5 2.39 24.64 5.01
C SER A 5 3.31 24.50 3.78
N ASP A 6 3.31 23.33 3.14
CA ASP A 6 4.14 23.03 1.99
C ASP A 6 3.53 23.65 0.72
N PRO A 7 4.29 24.50 0.00
CA PRO A 7 3.80 25.18 -1.18
C PRO A 7 3.49 24.21 -2.34
N TYR A 8 4.15 23.05 -2.40
CA TYR A 8 3.86 22.04 -3.43
C TYR A 8 2.53 21.36 -3.14
N GLU A 9 2.27 20.98 -1.89
CA GLU A 9 1.00 20.37 -1.53
C GLU A 9 -0.18 21.34 -1.76
N GLN A 10 -0.02 22.62 -1.42
CA GLN A 10 -1.06 23.63 -1.68
C GLN A 10 -1.35 23.77 -3.17
N LYS A 11 -0.33 23.73 -4.01
CA LYS A 11 -0.49 23.80 -5.46
C LYS A 11 -1.16 22.54 -6.00
N LEU A 12 -0.76 21.37 -5.49
CA LEU A 12 -1.36 20.09 -5.82
C LEU A 12 -2.86 20.06 -5.44
N TYR A 13 -3.19 20.56 -4.26
CA TYR A 13 -4.57 20.65 -3.78
C TYR A 13 -5.42 21.62 -4.61
N HIS A 14 -4.86 22.76 -5.03
CA HIS A 14 -5.54 23.67 -5.95
C HIS A 14 -5.85 23.02 -7.29
N MET A 15 -4.88 22.30 -7.88
CA MET A 15 -5.11 21.56 -9.12
C MET A 15 -6.15 20.46 -8.93
N PHE A 16 -6.11 19.75 -7.81
CA PHE A 16 -7.11 18.75 -7.46
C PHE A 16 -8.52 19.36 -7.37
N GLN A 17 -8.68 20.48 -6.65
CA GLN A 17 -9.96 21.17 -6.53
C GLN A 17 -10.49 21.69 -7.87
N ALA A 18 -9.62 22.14 -8.77
CA ALA A 18 -10.02 22.62 -10.09
C ALA A 18 -10.69 21.52 -10.94
N HIS A 19 -10.39 20.25 -10.67
CA HIS A 19 -11.00 19.10 -11.34
C HIS A 19 -12.08 18.39 -10.49
N SER A 20 -12.14 18.65 -9.17
CA SER A 20 -13.11 18.05 -8.26
C SER A 20 -14.51 18.60 -8.52
N SER A 21 -15.51 17.72 -8.47
CA SER A 21 -16.91 18.15 -8.50
C SER A 21 -17.26 18.95 -7.23
N PRO A 22 -18.01 20.06 -7.35
CA PRO A 22 -18.40 20.87 -6.20
C PRO A 22 -19.30 20.07 -5.26
N GLY A 23 -18.78 19.76 -4.06
CA GLY A 23 -19.56 19.16 -2.97
C GLY A 23 -19.01 17.83 -2.43
N ASN A 24 -18.17 17.11 -3.17
CA ASN A 24 -17.72 15.77 -2.75
C ASN A 24 -16.25 15.68 -2.34
N GLY A 25 -15.41 16.66 -2.72
CA GLY A 25 -13.98 16.65 -2.41
C GLY A 25 -13.23 15.43 -2.97
N ALA A 26 -13.75 14.85 -4.05
CA ALA A 26 -13.25 13.63 -4.68
C ALA A 26 -13.25 13.76 -6.20
N LEU A 27 -12.32 13.04 -6.84
CA LEU A 27 -12.21 12.96 -8.29
C LEU A 27 -12.79 11.64 -8.79
N ASP A 28 -13.64 11.76 -9.80
CA ASP A 28 -14.04 10.64 -10.66
C ASP A 28 -12.88 10.20 -11.55
N ARG A 29 -13.05 9.05 -12.21
CA ARG A 29 -12.07 8.50 -13.15
C ARG A 29 -11.61 9.49 -14.22
N ASP A 30 -12.57 10.15 -14.85
CA ASP A 30 -12.29 11.09 -15.95
C ASP A 30 -11.53 12.33 -15.44
N ALA A 31 -11.95 12.85 -14.28
CA ALA A 31 -11.31 13.98 -13.63
C ALA A 31 -9.87 13.65 -13.15
N LEU A 32 -9.66 12.44 -12.64
CA LEU A 32 -8.34 11.95 -12.24
C LEU A 32 -7.39 11.82 -13.44
N VAL A 33 -7.87 11.30 -14.58
CA VAL A 33 -7.08 11.21 -15.82
C VAL A 33 -6.69 12.60 -16.30
N LYS A 34 -7.63 13.56 -16.32
CA LYS A 34 -7.36 14.96 -16.66
C LYS A 34 -6.31 15.59 -15.75
N LEU A 35 -6.42 15.40 -14.44
CA LEU A 35 -5.42 15.89 -13.48
C LEU A 35 -4.03 15.28 -13.75
N CYS A 36 -3.96 13.99 -14.07
CA CYS A 36 -2.69 13.35 -14.42
C CYS A 36 -2.06 13.92 -15.70
N HIS A 37 -2.87 14.33 -16.67
CA HIS A 37 -2.39 15.04 -17.87
C HIS A 37 -1.91 16.45 -17.53
N THR A 38 -2.64 17.20 -16.69
CA THR A 38 -2.24 18.55 -16.22
C THR A 38 -0.90 18.53 -15.48
N LEU A 39 -0.65 17.46 -14.72
CA LEU A 39 0.61 17.24 -14.02
C LEU A 39 1.73 16.67 -14.90
N GLU A 40 1.46 16.45 -16.18
CA GLU A 40 2.40 15.92 -17.17
C GLU A 40 3.08 14.61 -16.71
N LEU A 41 2.31 13.75 -16.02
CA LEU A 41 2.84 12.49 -15.46
C LEU A 41 3.17 11.44 -16.55
N LYS A 42 2.81 11.69 -17.82
CA LYS A 42 3.05 10.78 -18.95
C LYS A 42 2.54 9.36 -18.63
N GLU A 43 3.34 8.32 -18.91
CA GLU A 43 2.99 6.92 -18.64
C GLU A 43 2.73 6.64 -17.14
N ARG A 44 3.36 7.40 -16.24
CA ARG A 44 3.16 7.26 -14.79
C ARG A 44 1.73 7.63 -14.36
N GLY A 45 1.07 8.52 -15.08
CA GLY A 45 -0.33 8.88 -14.82
C GLY A 45 -1.27 7.68 -14.98
N HIS A 46 -1.02 6.80 -15.94
CA HIS A 46 -1.83 5.60 -16.16
C HIS A 46 -1.69 4.60 -15.02
N LEU A 47 -0.47 4.44 -14.49
CA LEU A 47 -0.21 3.60 -13.32
C LEU A 47 -0.92 4.15 -12.07
N LEU A 48 -0.89 5.47 -11.88
CA LEU A 48 -1.57 6.14 -10.77
C LEU A 48 -3.08 5.92 -10.82
N VAL A 49 -3.71 6.12 -11.98
CA VAL A 49 -5.14 5.87 -12.18
C VAL A 49 -5.48 4.41 -11.90
N LYS A 50 -4.67 3.48 -12.41
CA LYS A 50 -4.88 2.04 -12.19
C LYS A 50 -4.73 1.63 -10.71
N CYS A 51 -3.77 2.23 -9.99
CA CYS A 51 -3.61 1.99 -8.54
C CYS A 51 -4.81 2.51 -7.75
N LEU A 52 -5.23 3.74 -8.02
CA LEU A 52 -6.26 4.41 -7.22
C LEU A 52 -7.69 3.95 -7.55
N MET A 53 -7.91 3.43 -8.76
CA MET A 53 -9.22 2.98 -9.25
C MET A 53 -9.32 1.47 -9.40
N THR A 54 -8.70 0.74 -8.48
CA THR A 54 -8.78 -0.72 -8.45
C THR A 54 -10.11 -1.20 -7.87
N GLY A 55 -10.64 -2.31 -8.39
CA GLY A 55 -11.88 -2.93 -7.93
C GLY A 55 -13.13 -2.12 -8.25
N SER A 56 -13.99 -1.90 -7.25
CA SER A 56 -15.27 -1.18 -7.35
C SER A 56 -15.18 0.30 -6.98
N LYS A 57 -13.96 0.85 -6.89
CA LYS A 57 -13.73 2.24 -6.49
C LYS A 57 -13.97 3.20 -7.65
N THR A 58 -14.90 4.13 -7.47
CA THR A 58 -15.30 5.11 -8.51
C THR A 58 -14.80 6.53 -8.25
N HIS A 59 -14.42 6.84 -7.01
CA HIS A 59 -13.96 8.17 -6.60
C HIS A 59 -12.67 8.09 -5.77
N VAL A 60 -11.85 9.14 -5.86
CA VAL A 60 -10.56 9.24 -5.18
C VAL A 60 -10.48 10.56 -4.41
N SER A 61 -10.12 10.47 -3.13
CA SER A 61 -9.91 11.66 -2.29
C SER A 61 -8.51 12.28 -2.50
N PHE A 62 -8.33 13.55 -2.14
CA PHE A 62 -7.03 14.22 -2.26
C PHE A 62 -5.90 13.47 -1.53
N ARG A 63 -6.19 12.90 -0.36
CA ARG A 63 -5.20 12.15 0.42
C ARG A 63 -4.67 10.94 -0.35
N GLU A 64 -5.57 10.15 -0.91
CA GLU A 64 -5.20 8.96 -1.68
C GLU A 64 -4.45 9.32 -2.95
N PHE A 65 -4.90 10.38 -3.63
CA PHE A 65 -4.19 10.92 -4.79
C PHE A 65 -2.75 11.32 -4.43
N ARG A 66 -2.55 12.05 -3.32
CA ARG A 66 -1.22 12.47 -2.86
C ARG A 66 -0.33 11.27 -2.55
N GLU A 67 -0.83 10.32 -1.78
CA GLU A 67 -0.09 9.11 -1.39
C GLU A 67 0.27 8.26 -2.62
N GLY A 68 -0.68 8.05 -3.54
CA GLY A 68 -0.43 7.35 -4.80
C GLY A 68 0.58 8.08 -5.68
N LEU A 69 0.49 9.40 -5.79
CA LEU A 69 1.41 10.19 -6.59
C LEU A 69 2.84 10.08 -6.05
N LEU A 70 3.02 10.20 -4.74
CA LEU A 70 4.31 10.00 -4.07
C LEU A 70 4.86 8.60 -4.31
N HIS A 71 4.02 7.57 -4.27
CA HIS A 71 4.43 6.20 -4.55
C HIS A 71 4.95 6.02 -5.98
N ILE A 72 4.31 6.67 -6.96
CA ILE A 72 4.70 6.60 -8.38
C ILE A 72 5.93 7.47 -8.70
N LEU A 73 6.11 8.58 -7.98
CA LEU A 73 7.28 9.45 -8.12
C LEU A 73 8.51 8.89 -7.40
N GLY A 74 8.33 8.38 -6.17
CA GLY A 74 9.35 7.82 -5.30
C GLY A 74 9.59 6.33 -5.51
N GLY A 75 9.44 5.83 -6.74
CA GLY A 75 9.58 4.41 -7.04
C GLY A 75 10.84 3.80 -6.40
N ASN A 76 10.61 2.81 -5.53
CA ASN A 76 11.56 1.85 -4.92
C ASN A 76 12.11 2.13 -3.51
N ASP A 77 11.25 2.19 -2.49
CA ASP A 77 11.63 1.75 -1.14
C ASP A 77 10.54 0.81 -0.58
N GLY A 78 10.80 -0.50 -0.64
CA GLY A 78 9.83 -1.57 -0.48
C GLY A 78 9.08 -1.60 0.86
N SER A 79 7.81 -1.20 0.86
CA SER A 79 6.86 -1.55 1.92
C SER A 79 5.47 -1.91 1.37
N SER A 80 5.44 -2.74 0.34
CA SER A 80 4.34 -3.72 0.21
C SER A 80 4.67 -4.92 1.08
N THR A 81 4.68 -4.74 2.40
CA THR A 81 4.60 -5.88 3.32
C THR A 81 3.22 -5.83 3.93
N GLN A 82 2.35 -6.66 3.36
CA GLN A 82 1.15 -7.13 4.05
C GLN A 82 1.56 -7.55 5.47
N PRO A 83 0.86 -7.16 6.54
CA PRO A 83 0.76 -8.09 7.65
C PRO A 83 -0.17 -9.20 7.16
N ALA A 84 0.43 -10.26 6.60
CA ALA A 84 -0.13 -11.59 6.77
C ALA A 84 -0.18 -11.82 8.29
N GLY A 85 -1.34 -11.53 8.89
CA GLY A 85 -1.63 -11.87 10.27
C GLY A 85 -1.85 -13.38 10.39
N THR A 86 -0.80 -14.17 10.21
CA THR A 86 -0.72 -15.53 10.75
C THR A 86 -0.28 -15.42 12.20
N GLY A 87 -1.23 -15.08 13.08
CA GLY A 87 -1.07 -15.23 14.53
C GLY A 87 -1.48 -16.64 14.93
N ASP A 88 -0.65 -17.62 14.56
CA ASP A 88 -0.69 -18.98 15.12
C ASP A 88 0.09 -18.95 16.43
N LEU A 89 -0.59 -18.82 17.58
CA LEU A 89 -0.03 -19.05 18.93
C LEU A 89 -1.15 -19.32 19.96
N ASP A 90 -1.53 -20.59 20.14
CA ASP A 90 -1.95 -21.13 21.45
C ASP A 90 -1.42 -22.58 21.52
N ALA A 91 -0.24 -22.84 22.07
CA ALA A 91 0.09 -22.84 23.50
C ALA A 91 -0.64 -23.93 24.31
N ALA A 92 -0.44 -25.20 23.98
CA ALA A 92 -0.64 -26.27 24.97
C ALA A 92 0.30 -27.47 24.74
N ALA A 93 1.36 -27.49 25.55
CA ALA A 93 1.92 -28.65 26.24
C ALA A 93 1.85 -30.03 25.54
N THR A 94 3.01 -30.63 25.22
CA THR A 94 3.55 -31.79 25.98
C THR A 94 4.92 -32.28 25.45
N SER A 95 5.85 -32.38 26.41
CA SER A 95 6.90 -33.40 26.53
C SER A 95 8.11 -33.45 25.56
N PRO A 96 9.33 -33.18 26.05
CA PRO A 96 10.55 -33.67 25.43
C PRO A 96 10.82 -35.11 25.91
N SER A 97 10.86 -36.08 24.99
CA SER A 97 11.44 -37.41 25.26
C SER A 97 12.65 -37.62 24.37
N THR A 98 13.78 -37.06 24.81
CA THR A 98 15.10 -37.48 24.37
C THR A 98 15.56 -38.65 25.25
N ARG A 99 15.42 -39.88 24.76
CA ARG A 99 16.21 -41.00 25.30
C ARG A 99 17.03 -41.64 24.20
N SER A 100 18.23 -41.07 24.08
CA SER A 100 19.46 -41.62 23.54
C SER A 100 19.44 -43.11 23.24
N ARG A 101 19.58 -43.40 21.94
CA ARG A 101 20.13 -44.64 21.42
C ARG A 101 21.62 -44.69 21.78
N LYS A 102 22.01 -45.64 22.61
CA LYS A 102 23.41 -46.03 22.78
C LYS A 102 23.46 -47.54 22.79
N ALA A 103 23.81 -48.08 21.62
CA ALA A 103 24.09 -49.49 21.39
C ALA A 103 25.54 -49.74 21.77
N TYR A 104 25.74 -50.58 22.78
CA TYR A 104 26.97 -51.25 23.21
C TYR A 104 26.44 -52.46 24.03
N GLU A 105 26.91 -53.69 23.94
CA GLU A 105 28.09 -54.30 23.31
C GLU A 105 28.02 -55.81 23.64
N GLU A 106 28.58 -56.67 22.76
CA GLU A 106 29.13 -58.04 23.03
C GLU A 106 28.23 -59.12 23.65
N SER A 107 28.47 -60.43 23.58
CA SER A 107 29.36 -61.38 22.89
C SER A 107 28.91 -62.76 23.44
N VAL A 108 29.15 -63.83 22.67
CA VAL A 108 29.22 -65.25 23.08
C VAL A 108 27.99 -65.84 23.82
N GLN A 109 27.38 -66.95 23.40
CA GLN A 109 27.93 -68.21 22.92
C GLN A 109 26.81 -69.06 22.30
#